data_AF-A0A353RBR7-F1
#
_entry.id   AF-A0A353RBR7-F1
#
_cell.length_a   1.000
_cell.length_b   1.000
_cell.length_c   1.000
_cell.angle_alpha   90.00
_cell.angle_beta   90.00
_cell.angle_gamma   90.00
#
_symmetry.space_group_name_H-M   'P 1'
#
loop_
_entity.id
_entity.type
_entity.pdbx_description
1 polymer ?
#
loop_
_entity_poly.entity_id
_entity_poly.type
_entity_poly.pdbx_seq_one_letter_code
_entity_poly.pdbx_strand_id
1 'polypeptide(L)'
;AEFARMGLFAKHPVDLGSRCTVFMNSQVKQAQKDGATTEDISAGLSVSVVKNAIYKVIRVPDAKALGRNIVVQGGTFLNDAVLRVFEKEMGVEVTRPDIAGLMGAYGAAVYAMKKSTGKSAIIGEKELENFRHEVRVTTCGMCSNHCRLTVNMFGGNRRFIGGNRCEKPVTKRSGKSELDMYAYKLKLLRSYRPKAGPRGKIGIPMGLNMYELLPFWHTFFTRLGFEVVVSPLSTRELYIRGQSTIP
;
A
#
# COMPACT_ATOMS: atom_id res chain seq x y z
N ALA A 1 -14.83 -10.53 12.15
CA ALA A 1 -14.92 -10.52 13.63
C ALA A 1 -14.97 -11.94 14.19
N GLU A 2 -15.88 -12.78 13.70
CA GLU A 2 -16.04 -14.18 14.15
C GLU A 2 -14.77 -15.02 14.05
N PHE A 3 -14.09 -15.02 12.89
CA PHE A 3 -12.83 -15.75 12.70
C PHE A 3 -11.74 -15.38 13.72
N ALA A 4 -11.58 -14.09 14.03
CA ALA A 4 -10.62 -13.63 15.04
C ALA A 4 -10.99 -14.10 16.45
N ARG A 5 -12.29 -14.08 16.78
CA ARG A 5 -12.80 -14.52 18.08
C ARG A 5 -12.58 -16.03 18.31
N MET A 6 -12.71 -16.84 17.26
CA MET A 6 -12.39 -18.28 17.30
C MET A 6 -10.94 -18.54 17.73
N GLY A 7 -10.00 -17.75 17.22
CA GLY A 7 -8.58 -17.86 17.58
C GLY A 7 -8.25 -17.48 19.02
N LEU A 8 -9.09 -16.68 19.68
CA LEU A 8 -8.84 -16.23 21.06
C LEU A 8 -8.88 -17.39 22.07
N PHE A 9 -9.71 -18.40 21.81
CA PHE A 9 -9.93 -19.55 22.68
C PHE A 9 -9.38 -20.87 22.13
N ALA A 10 -8.61 -20.80 21.03
CA ALA A 10 -7.99 -21.96 20.43
C ALA A 10 -7.02 -22.64 21.40
N LYS A 11 -7.05 -23.98 21.42
CA LYS A 11 -6.23 -24.78 22.33
C LYS A 11 -4.87 -25.12 21.73
N HIS A 12 -4.78 -25.26 20.41
CA HIS A 12 -3.59 -25.75 19.73
C HIS A 12 -3.24 -24.85 18.52
N PRO A 13 -2.80 -23.59 18.74
CA PRO A 13 -2.46 -22.69 17.65
C PRO A 13 -1.45 -23.33 16.68
N VAL A 14 -1.78 -23.31 15.39
CA VAL A 14 -0.89 -23.89 14.36
C VAL A 14 0.38 -23.03 14.24
N ASP A 15 1.55 -23.67 14.17
CA ASP A 15 2.77 -22.96 13.79
C ASP A 15 2.78 -22.71 12.27
N LEU A 16 2.43 -21.48 11.89
CA LEU A 16 2.49 -21.00 10.52
C LEU A 16 3.76 -20.16 10.26
N GLY A 17 4.77 -20.29 11.13
CA GLY A 17 6.03 -19.56 11.05
C GLY A 17 5.89 -18.05 11.29
N SER A 18 6.89 -17.28 10.86
CA SER A 18 6.94 -15.81 11.04
C SER A 18 7.15 -15.05 9.72
N ARG A 19 6.86 -15.69 8.58
CA ARG A 19 7.08 -15.14 7.24
C ARG A 19 5.87 -14.34 6.74
N CYS A 20 6.11 -13.46 5.76
CA CYS A 20 5.13 -12.52 5.22
C CYS A 20 3.92 -13.22 4.56
N THR A 21 2.84 -12.45 4.39
CA THR A 21 1.52 -12.84 3.85
C THR A 21 1.53 -13.66 2.55
N VAL A 22 2.55 -13.48 1.70
CA VAL A 22 2.72 -14.22 0.45
C VAL A 22 2.87 -15.74 0.69
N PHE A 23 3.58 -16.13 1.75
CA PHE A 23 3.77 -17.53 2.11
C PHE A 23 2.66 -18.06 3.00
N MET A 24 1.91 -17.17 3.64
CA MET A 24 0.87 -17.50 4.60
C MET A 24 -0.27 -18.29 3.96
N ASN A 25 -0.68 -17.92 2.75
CA ASN A 25 -1.75 -18.61 2.04
C ASN A 25 -1.42 -20.08 1.78
N SER A 26 -0.17 -20.38 1.39
CA SER A 26 0.26 -21.76 1.16
C SER A 26 0.30 -22.57 2.46
N GLN A 27 0.78 -21.96 3.55
CA GLN A 27 0.85 -22.64 4.85
C GLN A 27 -0.53 -22.88 5.46
N VAL A 28 -1.45 -21.91 5.36
CA VAL A 28 -2.84 -22.09 5.80
C VAL A 28 -3.51 -23.24 5.05
N LYS A 29 -3.33 -23.31 3.72
CA LYS A 29 -3.86 -24.43 2.92
C LYS A 29 -3.27 -25.77 3.33
N GLN A 30 -1.98 -25.81 3.68
CA GLN A 30 -1.35 -27.04 4.15
C GLN A 30 -1.90 -27.44 5.53
N ALA A 31 -1.97 -26.52 6.49
CA ALA A 31 -2.54 -26.78 7.82
C ALA A 31 -3.99 -27.29 7.75
N GLN A 32 -4.80 -26.77 6.82
CA GLN A 32 -6.15 -27.29 6.57
C GLN A 32 -6.14 -28.75 6.07
N LYS A 33 -5.21 -29.12 5.19
CA LYS A 33 -5.04 -30.52 4.73
C LYS A 33 -4.58 -31.43 5.86
N ASP A 34 -3.78 -30.91 6.78
CA ASP A 34 -3.27 -31.63 7.94
C ASP A 34 -4.32 -31.74 9.07
N GLY A 35 -5.55 -31.25 8.84
CA GLY A 35 -6.68 -31.40 9.75
C GLY A 35 -6.76 -30.32 10.83
N ALA A 36 -6.01 -29.22 10.71
CA ALA A 36 -6.10 -28.12 11.66
C ALA A 36 -7.49 -27.45 11.63
N THR A 37 -8.00 -27.14 12.82
CA THR A 37 -9.29 -26.46 12.97
C THR A 37 -9.19 -24.99 12.54
N THR A 38 -10.34 -24.36 12.28
CA THR A 38 -10.38 -22.94 11.87
C THR A 38 -9.93 -22.03 13.02
N GLU A 39 -10.25 -22.42 14.25
CA GLU A 39 -9.83 -21.81 15.51
C GLU A 39 -8.31 -21.82 15.63
N ASP A 40 -7.68 -22.99 15.46
CA ASP A 40 -6.23 -23.18 15.59
C ASP A 40 -5.46 -22.44 14.50
N ILE A 41 -5.99 -22.39 13.27
CA ILE A 41 -5.43 -21.60 12.18
C ILE A 41 -5.52 -20.10 12.49
N SER A 42 -6.66 -19.61 12.98
CA SER A 42 -6.86 -18.21 13.34
C SER A 42 -5.89 -17.76 14.44
N ALA A 43 -5.70 -18.61 15.45
CA ALA A 43 -4.70 -18.38 16.50
C ALA A 43 -3.28 -18.39 15.93
N GLY A 44 -2.95 -19.39 15.09
CA GLY A 44 -1.66 -19.48 14.42
C GLY A 44 -1.31 -18.23 13.59
N LEU A 45 -2.27 -17.70 12.83
CA LEU A 45 -2.10 -16.46 12.07
C LEU A 45 -1.79 -15.27 12.99
N SER A 46 -2.47 -15.17 14.13
CA SER A 46 -2.25 -14.11 15.11
C SER A 46 -0.85 -14.21 15.72
N VAL A 47 -0.40 -15.43 16.06
CA VAL A 47 0.97 -15.74 16.51
C VAL A 47 2.00 -15.30 15.47
N SER A 48 1.81 -15.68 14.22
CA SER A 48 2.75 -15.35 13.14
C SER A 48 2.88 -13.84 12.91
N VAL A 49 1.78 -13.10 12.95
CA VAL A 49 1.77 -11.63 12.81
C VAL A 49 2.54 -10.97 13.95
N VAL A 50 2.26 -11.37 15.19
CA VAL A 50 2.92 -10.81 16.38
C VAL A 50 4.42 -11.13 16.39
N LYS A 51 4.80 -12.39 16.15
CA LYS A 51 6.21 -12.80 16.11
C LYS A 51 6.98 -12.10 15.00
N ASN A 52 6.37 -11.90 13.83
CA ASN A 52 6.99 -11.12 12.76
C ASN A 52 7.25 -9.67 13.20
N ALA A 53 6.25 -9.02 13.81
CA ALA A 53 6.38 -7.65 14.28
C ALA A 53 7.49 -7.52 15.34
N ILE A 54 7.48 -8.36 16.37
CA ILE A 54 8.45 -8.29 17.48
C ILE A 54 9.87 -8.63 17.01
N TYR A 55 10.06 -9.76 16.32
CA TYR A 55 11.41 -10.29 16.07
C TYR A 55 12.04 -9.83 14.75
N LYS A 56 11.26 -9.42 13.74
CA LYS A 56 11.79 -9.04 12.42
C LYS A 56 11.75 -7.53 12.18
N VAL A 57 10.64 -6.90 12.56
CA VAL A 57 10.40 -5.48 12.30
C VAL A 57 10.98 -4.62 13.42
N ILE A 58 10.48 -4.80 14.65
CA ILE A 58 10.89 -3.98 15.81
C ILE A 58 12.24 -4.48 16.36
N ARG A 59 12.50 -5.79 16.29
CA ARG A 59 13.71 -6.48 16.78
C ARG A 59 13.94 -6.26 18.27
N VAL A 60 12.87 -6.43 19.05
CA VAL A 60 12.91 -6.30 20.50
C VAL A 60 13.57 -7.55 21.10
N PRO A 61 14.60 -7.40 21.95
CA PRO A 61 15.20 -8.54 22.63
C PRO A 61 14.32 -9.09 23.76
N ASP A 62 13.64 -8.21 24.51
CA ASP A 62 12.72 -8.56 25.60
C ASP A 62 11.74 -7.41 25.91
N ALA A 63 10.74 -7.67 26.77
CA ALA A 63 9.77 -6.64 27.16
C ALA A 63 10.38 -5.43 27.88
N LYS A 64 11.51 -5.58 28.57
CA LYS A 64 12.16 -4.47 29.29
C LYS A 64 12.65 -3.41 28.31
N ALA A 65 13.08 -3.83 27.11
CA ALA A 65 13.49 -2.93 26.05
C ALA A 65 12.35 -2.03 25.51
N LEU A 66 11.08 -2.43 25.66
CA LEU A 66 9.93 -1.60 25.28
C LEU A 66 9.52 -0.59 26.36
N GLY A 67 10.12 -0.66 27.55
CA GLY A 67 9.79 0.17 28.69
C GLY A 67 8.61 -0.36 29.51
N ARG A 68 8.19 0.42 30.51
CA ARG A 68 7.17 0.01 31.49
C ARG A 68 5.73 0.15 30.98
N ASN A 69 5.48 1.16 30.14
CA ASN A 69 4.14 1.50 29.67
C ASN A 69 4.07 1.25 28.16
N ILE A 70 3.54 0.10 27.77
CA ILE A 70 3.41 -0.28 26.36
C ILE A 70 2.01 0.06 25.91
N VAL A 71 1.89 0.96 24.94
CA VAL A 71 0.62 1.33 24.31
C VAL A 71 0.56 0.74 22.90
N VAL A 72 -0.49 -0.02 22.63
CA VAL A 72 -0.71 -0.63 21.31
C VAL A 72 -1.86 0.07 20.58
N GLN A 73 -1.64 0.38 19.30
CA GLN A 73 -2.56 1.18 18.48
C GLN A 73 -2.57 0.72 17.01
N GLY A 74 -3.58 1.15 16.26
CA GLY A 74 -3.81 0.78 14.87
C GLY A 74 -4.88 -0.30 14.71
N GLY A 75 -5.39 -0.45 13.49
CA GLY A 75 -6.51 -1.36 13.20
C GLY A 75 -6.24 -2.82 13.54
N THR A 76 -4.98 -3.26 13.53
CA THR A 76 -4.57 -4.60 13.92
C THR A 76 -4.94 -4.92 15.37
N PHE A 77 -4.82 -3.96 16.28
CA PHE A 77 -5.13 -4.17 17.70
C PHE A 77 -6.62 -4.09 18.02
N LEU A 78 -7.49 -3.86 17.03
CA LEU A 78 -8.94 -4.13 17.17
C LEU A 78 -9.22 -5.64 17.21
N ASN A 79 -8.25 -6.47 16.84
CA ASN A 79 -8.34 -7.92 16.99
C ASN A 79 -7.82 -8.35 18.37
N ASP A 80 -8.73 -8.83 19.22
CA ASP A 80 -8.40 -9.29 20.58
C ASP A 80 -7.44 -10.48 20.60
N ALA A 81 -7.47 -11.37 19.59
CA ALA A 81 -6.52 -12.47 19.51
C ALA A 81 -5.09 -11.97 19.29
N VAL A 82 -4.91 -10.94 18.45
CA VAL A 82 -3.59 -10.32 18.24
C VAL A 82 -3.11 -9.60 19.49
N LEU A 83 -3.98 -8.85 20.16
CA LEU A 83 -3.68 -8.23 21.45
C LEU A 83 -3.20 -9.28 22.46
N ARG A 84 -3.98 -10.36 22.61
CA ARG A 84 -3.68 -11.39 23.60
C ARG A 84 -2.39 -12.16 23.30
N VAL A 85 -2.14 -12.45 22.03
CA VAL A 85 -0.89 -13.07 21.58
C VAL A 85 0.29 -12.15 21.86
N PHE A 86 0.16 -10.84 21.63
CA PHE A 86 1.21 -9.87 21.94
C PHE A 86 1.57 -9.87 23.43
N GLU A 87 0.57 -9.81 24.31
CA GLU A 87 0.79 -9.85 25.76
C GLU A 87 1.47 -11.14 26.20
N LYS A 88 1.04 -12.29 25.65
CA LYS A 88 1.64 -13.60 25.95
C LYS A 88 3.08 -13.71 25.45
N GLU A 89 3.35 -13.26 24.24
CA GLU A 89 4.69 -13.33 23.64
C GLU A 89 5.69 -12.42 24.38
N MET A 90 5.23 -11.25 24.82
CA MET A 90 6.07 -10.30 25.57
C MET A 90 6.07 -10.55 27.08
N GLY A 91 5.13 -11.35 27.61
CA GLY A 91 4.99 -11.59 29.05
C GLY A 91 4.57 -10.35 29.85
N VAL A 92 3.86 -9.41 29.22
CA VAL A 92 3.44 -8.13 29.83
C VAL A 92 2.04 -7.76 29.37
N GLU A 93 1.27 -7.12 30.25
CA GLU A 93 -0.01 -6.50 29.88
C GLU A 93 0.25 -5.16 29.18
N VAL A 94 -0.54 -4.85 28.15
CA VAL A 94 -0.38 -3.63 27.36
C VAL A 94 -1.65 -2.80 27.40
N THR A 95 -1.49 -1.48 27.25
CA THR A 95 -2.62 -0.56 27.19
C THR A 95 -3.10 -0.42 25.75
N ARG A 96 -4.35 -0.80 25.49
CA ARG A 96 -5.04 -0.55 24.22
C ARG A 96 -6.10 0.54 24.41
N PRO A 97 -6.01 1.69 23.72
CA PRO A 97 -7.09 2.69 23.71
C PRO A 97 -8.38 2.11 23.12
N ASP A 98 -9.53 2.56 23.61
CA ASP A 98 -10.86 2.23 23.06
C ASP A 98 -10.99 2.60 21.58
N ILE A 99 -10.33 3.69 21.17
CA ILE A 99 -10.24 4.17 19.80
C ILE A 99 -8.91 3.78 19.10
N ALA A 100 -8.29 2.65 19.46
CA ALA A 100 -6.98 2.22 18.93
C ALA A 100 -6.88 2.30 17.39
N GLY A 101 -7.94 1.96 16.66
CA GLY A 101 -8.00 2.05 15.19
C GLY A 101 -7.99 3.48 14.63
N LEU A 102 -8.32 4.48 15.43
CA LEU A 102 -8.45 5.89 15.03
C LEU A 102 -7.27 6.76 15.51
N MET A 103 -6.33 6.21 16.29
CA MET A 103 -5.26 6.99 16.91
C MET A 103 -4.39 7.78 15.92
N GLY A 104 -4.20 7.27 14.70
CA GLY A 104 -3.50 8.02 13.64
C GLY A 104 -4.25 9.28 13.20
N ALA A 105 -5.57 9.17 12.99
CA ALA A 105 -6.42 10.31 12.65
C ALA A 105 -6.54 11.30 13.82
N TYR A 106 -6.66 10.77 15.05
CA TYR A 106 -6.67 11.57 16.27
C TYR A 106 -5.36 12.37 16.41
N GLY A 107 -4.20 11.73 16.22
CA GLY A 107 -2.90 12.39 16.25
C GLY A 107 -2.77 13.49 15.20
N ALA A 108 -3.25 13.24 13.98
CA ALA A 108 -3.29 14.25 12.92
C ALA A 108 -4.17 15.45 13.29
N ALA A 109 -5.35 15.21 13.88
CA ALA A 109 -6.25 16.27 14.33
C ALA A 109 -5.63 17.11 15.45
N VAL A 110 -5.00 16.49 16.45
CA VAL A 110 -4.29 17.20 17.53
C VAL A 110 -3.12 18.01 16.99
N TYR A 111 -2.36 17.45 16.04
CA TYR A 111 -1.25 18.15 15.39
C TYR A 111 -1.75 19.38 14.60
N ALA A 112 -2.82 19.21 13.82
CA ALA A 112 -3.46 20.30 13.09
C ALA A 112 -3.96 21.39 14.04
N MET A 113 -4.59 21.02 15.16
CA MET A 113 -5.05 21.98 16.18
C MET A 113 -3.90 22.79 16.79
N LYS A 114 -2.73 22.18 17.02
CA LYS A 114 -1.54 22.87 17.55
C LYS A 114 -0.86 23.80 16.53
N LYS A 115 -0.94 23.50 15.24
CA LYS A 115 -0.23 24.22 14.17
C LYS A 115 -1.12 25.20 13.40
N SER A 116 -2.42 24.97 13.38
CA SER A 116 -3.37 25.81 12.65
C SER A 116 -3.58 27.12 13.37
N THR A 117 -3.54 28.21 12.61
CA THR A 117 -3.99 29.55 13.03
C THR A 117 -5.43 29.83 12.56
N GLY A 118 -6.00 28.95 11.74
CA GLY A 118 -7.34 29.09 11.18
C GLY A 118 -8.41 28.29 11.93
N LYS A 119 -9.68 28.60 11.64
CA LYS A 119 -10.85 27.85 12.14
C LYS A 119 -11.10 26.62 11.26
N SER A 120 -11.62 25.56 11.87
CA SER A 120 -12.05 24.36 11.15
C SER A 120 -13.16 24.71 10.15
N ALA A 121 -13.08 24.14 8.94
CA ALA A 121 -14.14 24.19 7.93
C ALA A 121 -14.96 22.90 7.88
N ILE A 122 -14.84 22.03 8.90
CA ILE A 122 -15.71 20.87 9.06
C ILE A 122 -17.13 21.39 9.35
N ILE A 123 -18.11 20.75 8.71
CA ILE A 123 -19.53 21.10 8.88
C ILE A 123 -19.96 20.97 10.35
N GLY A 124 -20.78 21.92 10.82
CA GLY A 124 -21.32 21.89 12.17
C GLY A 124 -22.56 20.99 12.30
N GLU A 125 -23.10 20.86 13.51
CA GLU A 125 -24.26 20.04 13.84
C GLU A 125 -25.49 20.35 12.96
N LYS A 126 -25.84 21.64 12.79
CA LYS A 126 -26.98 22.06 11.95
C LYS A 126 -26.83 21.69 10.47
N GLU A 127 -25.60 21.77 9.94
CA GLU A 127 -25.31 21.35 8.57
C GLU A 127 -25.30 19.83 8.43
N LEU A 128 -24.93 19.12 9.50
CA LEU A 128 -24.97 17.67 9.58
C LEU A 128 -26.41 17.14 9.62
N GLU A 129 -27.31 17.79 10.38
CA GLU A 129 -28.75 17.46 10.40
C GLU A 129 -29.38 17.57 9.00
N ASN A 130 -28.94 18.55 8.21
CA ASN A 130 -29.41 18.79 6.85
C ASN A 130 -28.52 18.15 5.78
N PHE A 131 -27.59 17.28 6.17
CA PHE A 131 -26.65 16.66 5.25
C PHE A 131 -27.38 15.71 4.30
N ARG A 132 -27.32 16.02 3.01
CA ARG A 132 -27.86 15.16 1.94
C ARG A 132 -26.74 14.62 1.07
N HIS A 133 -26.80 13.33 0.82
CA HIS A 133 -25.93 12.61 -0.10
C HIS A 133 -26.78 11.97 -1.19
N GLU A 134 -26.59 12.43 -2.42
CA GLU A 134 -27.22 11.85 -3.60
C GLU A 134 -26.18 11.11 -4.42
N VAL A 135 -26.52 9.88 -4.84
CA VAL A 135 -25.68 9.07 -5.71
C VAL A 135 -26.33 8.99 -7.08
N ARG A 136 -25.58 9.36 -8.12
CA ARG A 136 -25.98 9.16 -9.52
C ARG A 136 -24.98 8.28 -10.24
N VAL A 137 -25.48 7.30 -10.96
CA VAL A 137 -24.64 6.45 -11.81
C VAL A 137 -24.75 6.94 -13.25
N THR A 138 -23.61 7.10 -13.92
CA THR A 138 -23.56 7.56 -15.32
C THR A 138 -22.44 6.85 -16.07
N THR A 139 -22.49 6.85 -17.41
CA THR A 139 -21.47 6.23 -18.25
C THR A 139 -20.57 7.31 -18.83
N CYS A 140 -19.25 7.17 -18.63
CA CYS A 140 -18.26 8.11 -19.14
C CYS A 140 -18.13 7.99 -20.67
N GLY A 141 -18.22 9.11 -21.40
CA GLY A 141 -18.03 9.14 -22.87
C GLY A 141 -16.66 9.66 -23.33
N MET A 142 -15.71 9.90 -22.43
CA MET A 142 -14.49 10.69 -22.74
C MET A 142 -13.32 9.88 -23.34
N CYS A 143 -13.45 8.55 -23.42
CA CYS A 143 -12.54 7.64 -24.10
C CYS A 143 -13.22 6.29 -24.34
N SER A 144 -12.54 5.39 -25.04
CA SER A 144 -13.02 4.05 -25.38
C SER A 144 -13.31 3.12 -24.19
N ASN A 145 -12.95 3.49 -22.95
CA ASN A 145 -13.18 2.66 -21.77
C ASN A 145 -14.64 2.67 -21.27
N HIS A 146 -15.45 3.66 -21.67
CA HIS A 146 -16.85 3.81 -21.27
C HIS A 146 -17.16 3.47 -19.81
N CYS A 147 -16.35 4.00 -18.88
CA CYS A 147 -16.40 3.59 -17.48
C CYS A 147 -17.77 3.93 -16.86
N ARG A 148 -18.30 3.01 -16.04
CA ARG A 148 -19.47 3.26 -15.19
C ARG A 148 -19.03 4.09 -13.99
N LEU A 149 -19.41 5.36 -13.98
CA LEU A 149 -19.07 6.33 -12.95
C LEU A 149 -20.16 6.39 -11.88
N THR A 150 -19.71 6.49 -10.63
CA THR A 150 -20.56 6.81 -9.47
C THR A 150 -20.28 8.23 -9.04
N VAL A 151 -21.24 9.13 -9.25
CA VAL A 151 -21.17 10.54 -8.89
C VAL A 151 -21.86 10.74 -7.56
N ASN A 152 -21.07 10.99 -6.52
CA ASN A 152 -21.53 11.33 -5.18
C ASN A 152 -21.68 12.85 -5.08
N MET A 153 -22.90 13.33 -4.84
CA MET A 153 -23.20 14.74 -4.67
C MET A 153 -23.55 14.99 -3.20
N PHE A 154 -22.88 15.96 -2.60
CA PHE A 154 -23.10 16.38 -1.22
C PHE A 154 -23.62 17.82 -1.17
N GLY A 155 -24.18 18.20 -0.03
CA GLY A 155 -24.53 19.60 0.26
C GLY A 155 -23.39 20.59 -0.08
N GLY A 156 -23.79 21.79 -0.54
CA GLY A 156 -22.85 22.83 -0.99
C GLY A 156 -22.29 22.62 -2.41
N ASN A 157 -23.03 21.92 -3.29
CA ASN A 157 -22.66 21.68 -4.70
C ASN A 157 -21.32 20.89 -4.89
N ARG A 158 -20.90 20.17 -3.85
CA ARG A 158 -19.69 19.33 -3.87
C ARG A 158 -20.00 18.02 -4.58
N ARG A 159 -19.18 17.67 -5.58
CA ARG A 159 -19.34 16.43 -6.36
C ARG A 159 -18.03 15.65 -6.36
N PHE A 160 -18.12 14.35 -6.06
CA PHE A 160 -17.00 13.43 -6.08
C PHE A 160 -17.33 12.27 -6.99
N ILE A 161 -16.43 11.93 -7.90
CA ILE A 161 -16.64 10.92 -8.93
C ILE A 161 -15.73 9.74 -8.63
N GLY A 162 -16.32 8.54 -8.55
CA GLY A 162 -15.61 7.26 -8.45
C GLY A 162 -15.95 6.34 -9.62
N GLY A 163 -15.23 5.23 -9.77
CA GLY A 163 -15.42 4.27 -10.86
C GLY A 163 -14.72 4.64 -12.17
N ASN A 164 -13.98 5.75 -12.19
CA ASN A 164 -13.14 6.16 -13.32
C ASN A 164 -11.87 5.30 -13.42
N ARG A 165 -11.50 4.89 -14.63
CA ARG A 165 -10.21 4.22 -14.93
C ARG A 165 -9.10 5.17 -15.38
N CYS A 166 -9.44 6.45 -15.53
CA CYS A 166 -8.51 7.51 -15.90
C CYS A 166 -8.88 8.78 -15.16
N GLU A 167 -8.01 9.78 -15.21
CA GLU A 167 -8.21 11.05 -14.51
C GLU A 167 -9.21 12.01 -15.19
N LYS A 168 -9.49 11.83 -16.48
CA LYS A 168 -10.32 12.75 -17.29
C LYS A 168 -11.63 13.23 -16.63
N PRO A 169 -12.46 12.37 -15.99
CA PRO A 169 -13.71 12.81 -15.37
C PRO A 169 -13.54 13.48 -14.00
N VAL A 170 -12.39 13.36 -13.34
CA VAL A 170 -12.14 13.90 -11.99
C VAL A 170 -11.28 15.16 -11.99
N THR A 171 -10.40 15.34 -12.98
CA THR A 171 -9.63 16.56 -13.12
C THR A 171 -10.48 17.65 -13.77
N LYS A 172 -11.00 18.58 -12.94
CA LYS A 172 -11.19 19.95 -13.44
C LYS A 172 -9.82 20.41 -13.95
N ARG A 173 -9.73 20.93 -15.17
CA ARG A 173 -8.53 21.56 -15.70
C ARG A 173 -8.16 22.75 -14.81
N SER A 174 -7.53 22.53 -13.66
CA SER A 174 -6.80 23.57 -12.95
C SER A 174 -5.53 23.78 -13.76
N GLY A 175 -5.44 24.93 -14.41
CA GLY A 175 -4.25 25.35 -15.12
C GLY A 175 -3.01 25.23 -14.23
N LYS A 176 -1.96 24.64 -14.80
CA LYS A 176 -0.55 24.61 -14.40
C LYS A 176 -0.23 24.60 -12.89
N SER A 177 0.38 23.49 -12.47
CA SER A 177 1.60 23.53 -11.65
C SER A 177 2.59 22.49 -12.20
N GLU A 178 3.71 22.99 -12.71
CA GLU A 178 4.68 22.35 -13.62
C GLU A 178 5.67 21.39 -12.92
N LEU A 179 5.23 20.63 -11.93
CA LEU A 179 6.11 19.74 -11.16
C LEU A 179 5.62 18.29 -11.19
N ASP A 180 5.76 17.65 -12.35
CA ASP A 180 5.64 16.20 -12.49
C ASP A 180 7.02 15.55 -12.37
N MET A 181 7.31 14.98 -11.20
CA MET A 181 8.57 14.31 -10.92
C MET A 181 8.78 13.06 -11.78
N TYR A 182 7.69 12.40 -12.23
CA TYR A 182 7.76 11.26 -13.14
C TYR A 182 8.09 11.71 -14.56
N ALA A 183 7.49 12.81 -15.02
CA ALA A 183 7.86 13.40 -16.31
C ALA A 183 9.31 13.89 -16.31
N TYR A 184 9.76 14.53 -15.23
CA TYR A 184 11.16 14.92 -15.04
C TYR A 184 12.10 13.71 -15.09
N LYS A 185 11.82 12.67 -14.28
CA LYS A 185 12.60 11.43 -14.25
C LYS A 185 12.68 10.81 -15.63
N LEU A 186 11.54 10.65 -16.31
CA LEU A 186 11.51 10.06 -17.65
C LEU A 186 12.33 10.88 -18.65
N LYS A 187 12.24 12.22 -18.60
CA LYS A 187 13.04 13.12 -19.46
C LYS A 187 14.54 12.97 -19.18
N LEU A 188 14.94 12.89 -17.91
CA LEU A 188 16.33 12.68 -17.49
C LEU A 188 16.85 11.31 -17.93
N LEU A 189 16.11 10.23 -17.70
CA LEU A 189 16.53 8.90 -18.15
C LEU A 189 16.65 8.85 -19.69
N ARG A 190 15.73 9.51 -20.39
CA ARG A 190 15.78 9.68 -21.83
C ARG A 190 16.83 10.69 -22.30
N SER A 191 17.63 11.34 -21.46
CA SER A 191 18.76 12.16 -21.95
C SER A 191 20.02 11.33 -22.18
N TYR A 192 20.11 10.12 -21.61
CA TYR A 192 21.22 9.19 -21.82
C TYR A 192 21.14 8.59 -23.23
N ARG A 193 21.96 9.11 -24.15
CA ARG A 193 22.02 8.69 -25.56
C ARG A 193 23.10 7.61 -25.76
N PRO A 194 22.94 6.71 -26.75
CA PRO A 194 23.99 5.79 -27.13
C PRO A 194 25.26 6.53 -27.55
N LYS A 195 26.42 6.03 -27.12
CA LYS A 195 27.74 6.52 -27.54
C LYS A 195 28.50 5.36 -28.17
N ALA A 196 28.93 5.51 -29.42
CA ALA A 196 29.67 4.47 -30.12
C ALA A 196 30.94 4.08 -29.33
N GLY A 197 31.21 2.77 -29.27
CA GLY A 197 32.36 2.22 -28.57
C GLY A 197 32.88 0.98 -29.28
N PRO A 198 34.16 0.60 -29.05
CA PRO A 198 34.84 -0.45 -29.79
C PRO A 198 34.29 -1.86 -29.55
N ARG A 199 33.47 -2.07 -28.52
CA ARG A 199 32.94 -3.39 -28.13
C ARG A 199 31.53 -3.68 -28.66
N GLY A 200 31.00 -2.82 -29.52
CA GLY A 200 29.67 -2.97 -30.11
C GLY A 200 28.55 -2.55 -29.16
N LYS A 201 27.33 -3.06 -29.41
CA LYS A 201 26.09 -2.60 -28.76
C LYS A 201 25.68 -3.49 -27.60
N ILE A 202 25.18 -2.88 -26.53
CA ILE A 202 24.51 -3.58 -25.43
C ILE A 202 23.11 -3.01 -25.21
N GLY A 203 22.12 -3.90 -25.12
CA GLY A 203 20.72 -3.53 -24.87
C GLY A 203 20.40 -3.52 -23.38
N ILE A 204 19.81 -2.42 -22.89
CA ILE A 204 19.28 -2.31 -21.52
C ILE A 204 17.74 -2.20 -21.58
N PRO A 205 16.99 -3.15 -21.00
CA PRO A 205 15.54 -3.05 -20.92
C PRO A 205 15.15 -1.96 -19.90
N MET A 206 14.28 -1.04 -20.30
CA MET A 206 13.77 0.04 -19.44
C MET A 206 12.67 -0.46 -18.49
N GLY A 207 13.02 -1.41 -17.63
CA GLY A 207 12.15 -1.98 -16.61
C GLY A 207 12.90 -2.30 -15.32
N LEU A 208 12.14 -2.45 -14.23
CA LEU A 208 12.64 -2.84 -12.91
C LEU A 208 13.87 -1.99 -12.50
N ASN A 209 14.91 -2.64 -11.98
CA ASN A 209 16.12 -1.98 -11.49
C ASN A 209 16.91 -1.26 -12.59
N MET A 210 16.86 -1.72 -13.84
CA MET A 210 17.55 -1.09 -14.96
C MET A 210 16.98 0.31 -15.25
N TYR A 211 15.67 0.49 -15.12
CA TYR A 211 15.02 1.80 -15.22
C TYR A 211 15.43 2.72 -14.08
N GLU A 212 15.46 2.22 -12.85
CA GLU A 212 15.79 3.00 -11.66
C GLU A 212 17.26 3.45 -11.64
N LEU A 213 18.18 2.61 -12.13
CA LEU A 213 19.62 2.85 -12.07
C LEU A 213 20.26 3.08 -13.45
N LEU A 214 19.48 3.49 -14.46
CA LEU A 214 20.01 3.71 -15.80
C LEU A 214 21.24 4.64 -15.85
N PRO A 215 21.33 5.76 -15.11
CA PRO A 215 22.54 6.60 -15.09
C PRO A 215 23.82 5.82 -14.75
N PHE A 216 23.72 4.91 -13.77
CA PHE A 216 24.83 4.05 -13.38
C PHE A 216 25.16 3.04 -14.48
N TRP A 217 24.18 2.28 -14.96
CA TRP A 217 24.42 1.22 -15.96
C TRP A 217 24.89 1.77 -17.30
N HIS A 218 24.29 2.88 -17.76
CA HIS A 218 24.73 3.57 -18.97
C HIS A 218 26.18 4.01 -18.85
N THR A 219 26.54 4.68 -17.76
CA THR A 219 27.92 5.15 -17.55
C THR A 219 28.90 3.98 -17.45
N PHE A 220 28.54 2.93 -16.71
CA PHE A 220 29.38 1.74 -16.51
C PHE A 220 29.73 1.07 -17.84
N PHE A 221 28.72 0.72 -18.65
CA PHE A 221 28.96 0.04 -19.93
C PHE A 221 29.57 0.95 -20.99
N THR A 222 29.24 2.25 -20.98
CA THR A 222 29.89 3.22 -21.85
C THR A 222 31.40 3.32 -21.54
N ARG A 223 31.78 3.34 -20.26
CA ARG A 223 33.21 3.34 -19.85
C ARG A 223 33.92 2.04 -20.22
N LEU A 224 33.21 0.91 -20.25
CA LEU A 224 33.75 -0.36 -20.72
C LEU A 224 33.88 -0.44 -22.25
N GLY A 225 33.43 0.57 -23.01
CA GLY A 225 33.55 0.63 -24.47
C GLY A 225 32.36 0.08 -25.24
N PHE A 226 31.19 -0.08 -24.60
CA PHE A 226 29.95 -0.48 -25.27
C PHE A 226 29.08 0.73 -25.65
N GLU A 227 28.40 0.62 -26.79
CA GLU A 227 27.27 1.48 -27.15
C GLU A 227 26.01 1.01 -26.41
N VAL A 228 25.61 1.76 -25.39
CA VAL A 228 24.42 1.45 -24.59
C VAL A 228 23.15 1.91 -25.30
N VAL A 229 22.28 0.96 -25.63
CA VAL A 229 20.97 1.19 -26.26
C VAL A 229 19.87 0.78 -25.30
N VAL A 230 18.89 1.65 -25.07
CA VAL A 230 17.76 1.38 -24.16
C VAL A 230 16.51 0.98 -24.95
N SER A 231 15.64 0.16 -24.35
CA SER A 231 14.35 -0.17 -24.96
C SER A 231 13.46 1.09 -25.10
N PRO A 232 12.64 1.18 -26.16
CA PRO A 232 11.73 2.31 -26.35
C PRO A 232 10.58 2.31 -25.31
N LEU A 233 9.80 3.39 -25.30
CA LEU A 233 8.54 3.42 -24.55
C LEU A 233 7.60 2.34 -25.07
N SER A 234 6.89 1.69 -24.15
CA SER A 234 5.89 0.68 -24.49
C SER A 234 4.77 1.29 -25.31
N THR A 235 4.55 0.76 -26.51
CA THR A 235 3.35 1.03 -27.31
C THR A 235 2.56 -0.26 -27.50
N ARG A 236 1.31 -0.13 -27.93
CA ARG A 236 0.45 -1.29 -28.22
C ARG A 236 1.06 -2.15 -29.33
N GLU A 237 1.65 -1.53 -30.34
CA GLU A 237 2.32 -2.19 -31.46
C GLU A 237 3.58 -2.93 -30.98
N LEU A 238 4.35 -2.36 -30.05
CA LEU A 238 5.51 -3.02 -29.46
C LEU A 238 5.07 -4.24 -28.62
N TYR A 239 4.02 -4.08 -27.82
CA TYR A 239 3.44 -5.17 -27.03
C TYR A 239 2.98 -6.33 -27.91
N ILE A 240 2.19 -6.07 -28.96
CA ILE A 240 1.70 -7.11 -29.87
C ILE A 240 2.88 -7.84 -30.54
N ARG A 241 3.89 -7.11 -31.00
CA ARG A 241 5.09 -7.73 -31.60
C ARG A 241 5.88 -8.60 -30.63
N GLY A 242 5.92 -8.26 -29.35
CA GLY A 242 6.62 -9.01 -28.31
C GLY A 242 5.79 -10.12 -27.66
N GLN A 243 4.49 -10.20 -27.93
CA GLN A 243 3.57 -11.10 -27.21
C GLN A 243 3.97 -12.58 -27.35
N SER A 244 4.52 -12.98 -28.49
CA SER A 244 4.99 -14.34 -28.76
C SER A 244 6.27 -14.72 -28.00
N THR A 245 6.95 -13.75 -27.37
CA THR A 245 8.19 -13.97 -26.61
C THR A 245 7.97 -14.15 -25.11
N ILE A 246 6.73 -13.99 -24.65
CA ILE A 246 6.33 -14.19 -23.26
C ILE A 246 5.88 -15.66 -23.15
N PRO A 247 6.61 -16.51 -22.38
CA PRO A 247 6.28 -17.92 -22.19
C PRO A 247 4.95 -18.14 -21.43
#